data_AF-A0A6I1Z5W9-F1
#
_entry.id   AF-A0A6I1Z5W9-F1
#
_cell.length_a   1.000
_cell.length_b   1.000
_cell.length_c   1.000
_cell.angle_alpha   90.00
_cell.angle_beta   90.00
_cell.angle_gamma   90.00
#
_symmetry.space_group_name_H-M   'P 1'
#
loop_
_entity.id
_entity.type
_entity.pdbx_description
1 polymer ?
#
loop_
_entity_poly.entity_id
_entity_poly.type
_entity_poly.pdbx_seq_one_letter_code
_entity_poly.pdbx_strand_id
1 'polypeptide(L)'
;MISETEFAELSDSLSTGFFADKVMMALARTRRLGQLQDTDRPTMKAAYSLLGQVLRGEKWLATRKLNSQSAESAVAFDRAVHALPSIRVPHEFVNYITHLRQILQTLQEKGKASEEEIQKVRSFFFNFARAVSIESQRVIERSSEPQGVMIWAQPNQGTP
;
A
#
# COMPACT_ATOMS: atom_id res chain seq x y z
N MET A 1 -19.49 -7.57 -14.95
CA MET A 1 -18.72 -8.82 -14.72
C MET A 1 -17.30 -8.36 -14.45
N ILE A 2 -16.73 -8.66 -13.28
CA ILE A 2 -15.37 -8.23 -12.92
C ILE A 2 -14.39 -9.15 -13.66
N SER A 3 -13.40 -8.58 -14.36
CA SER A 3 -12.35 -9.35 -15.03
C SER A 3 -11.40 -9.99 -14.01
N GLU A 4 -10.67 -11.04 -14.42
CA GLU A 4 -9.67 -11.69 -13.53
C GLU A 4 -8.61 -10.69 -13.04
N THR A 5 -8.22 -9.73 -13.88
CA THR A 5 -7.27 -8.67 -13.52
C THR A 5 -7.84 -7.74 -12.46
N GLU A 6 -9.08 -7.26 -12.62
CA GLU A 6 -9.73 -6.40 -11.62
C GLU A 6 -9.97 -7.13 -10.30
N PHE A 7 -10.30 -8.44 -10.35
CA PHE A 7 -10.42 -9.25 -9.15
C PHE A 7 -9.07 -9.42 -8.43
N ALA A 8 -7.99 -9.65 -9.18
CA ALA A 8 -6.65 -9.74 -8.62
C ALA A 8 -6.22 -8.41 -7.97
N GLU A 9 -6.49 -7.27 -8.63
CA GLU A 9 -6.23 -5.93 -8.08
C GLU A 9 -7.01 -5.68 -6.79
N LEU A 10 -8.30 -6.02 -6.77
CA LEU A 10 -9.14 -5.87 -5.58
C LEU A 10 -8.68 -6.77 -4.43
N SER A 11 -8.35 -8.03 -4.72
CA SER A 11 -7.85 -8.98 -3.72
C SER A 11 -6.52 -8.51 -3.12
N ASP A 12 -5.59 -8.03 -3.94
CA ASP A 12 -4.31 -7.50 -3.47
C ASP A 12 -4.49 -6.24 -2.61
N SER A 13 -5.39 -5.36 -3.03
CA SER A 13 -5.74 -4.14 -2.30
C SER A 13 -6.34 -4.45 -0.92
N LEU A 14 -7.29 -5.39 -0.85
CA LEU A 14 -7.88 -5.84 0.42
C LEU A 14 -6.82 -6.49 1.33
N SER A 15 -5.99 -7.38 0.78
CA SER A 15 -4.90 -8.03 1.51
C SER A 15 -3.94 -6.99 2.12
N THR A 16 -3.59 -5.97 1.34
CA THR A 16 -2.73 -4.87 1.74
C THR A 16 -3.37 -4.02 2.86
N GLY A 17 -4.68 -3.74 2.75
CA GLY A 17 -5.45 -3.06 3.81
C GLY A 17 -5.45 -3.83 5.12
N PHE A 18 -5.80 -5.13 5.08
CA PHE A 18 -5.77 -6.01 6.26
C PHE A 18 -4.37 -6.10 6.89
N PHE A 19 -3.33 -6.10 6.06
CA PHE A 19 -1.97 -6.08 6.55
C PHE A 19 -1.67 -4.80 7.34
N ALA A 20 -2.03 -3.63 6.82
CA ALA A 20 -1.84 -2.36 7.51
C ALA A 20 -2.60 -2.30 8.84
N ASP A 21 -3.83 -2.84 8.89
CA ASP A 21 -4.60 -2.97 10.14
C ASP A 21 -3.90 -3.85 11.18
N LYS A 22 -3.34 -5.00 10.75
CA LYS A 22 -2.56 -5.86 11.65
C LYS A 22 -1.35 -5.12 12.23
N VAL A 23 -0.65 -4.32 11.42
CA VAL A 23 0.48 -3.49 11.88
C VAL A 23 0.00 -2.48 12.92
N MET A 24 -1.10 -1.77 12.66
CA MET A 24 -1.67 -0.82 13.61
C MET A 24 -2.10 -1.48 14.91
N MET A 25 -2.71 -2.68 14.87
CA MET A 25 -3.10 -3.41 16.08
C MET A 25 -1.88 -3.85 16.91
N ALA A 26 -0.84 -4.37 16.25
CA ALA A 26 0.41 -4.75 16.92
C ALA A 26 1.10 -3.55 17.59
N LEU A 27 1.12 -2.40 16.92
CA LEU A 27 1.65 -1.16 17.49
C LEU A 27 0.81 -0.66 18.68
N ALA A 28 -0.53 -0.79 18.63
CA ALA A 28 -1.40 -0.44 19.76
C ALA A 28 -1.13 -1.32 20.98
N ARG A 29 -0.98 -2.63 20.76
CA ARG A 29 -0.62 -3.58 21.82
C ARG A 29 0.74 -3.26 22.40
N THR A 30 1.73 -3.00 21.55
CA THR A 30 3.09 -2.64 21.97
C THR A 30 3.10 -1.38 22.82
N ARG A 31 2.36 -0.33 22.41
CA ARG A 31 2.14 0.88 23.21
C ARG A 31 1.54 0.56 24.58
N ARG A 32 0.46 -0.21 24.63
CA ARG A 32 -0.26 -0.54 25.87
C ARG A 32 0.60 -1.36 26.83
N LEU A 33 1.39 -2.30 26.32
CA LEU A 33 2.20 -3.22 27.11
C LEU A 33 3.61 -2.69 27.37
N GLY A 34 4.01 -1.59 26.72
CA GLY A 34 5.36 -1.04 26.78
C GLY A 34 6.45 -1.91 26.13
N GLN A 35 6.06 -2.99 25.43
CA GLN A 35 6.98 -3.90 24.76
C GLN A 35 6.30 -4.70 23.63
N LEU A 36 7.06 -5.00 22.58
CA LEU A 36 6.65 -5.82 21.45
C LEU A 36 6.53 -7.29 21.87
N GLN A 37 5.37 -7.88 21.60
CA GLN A 37 5.09 -9.29 21.88
C GLN A 37 5.63 -10.18 20.74
N ASP A 38 6.01 -11.41 21.07
CA ASP A 38 6.54 -12.37 20.08
C ASP A 38 5.53 -12.68 18.97
N THR A 39 4.24 -12.73 19.31
CA THR A 39 3.13 -12.91 18.35
C THR A 39 3.05 -11.78 17.32
N ASP A 40 3.54 -10.58 17.66
CA ASP A 40 3.49 -9.38 16.83
C ASP A 40 4.78 -9.17 16.01
N ARG A 41 5.88 -9.88 16.34
CA ARG A 41 7.17 -9.78 15.63
C ARG A 41 7.09 -10.10 14.14
N PRO A 42 6.38 -11.15 13.68
CA PRO A 42 6.24 -11.42 12.25
C PRO A 42 5.60 -10.25 11.50
N THR A 43 4.56 -9.65 12.07
CA THR A 43 3.88 -8.48 11.52
C THR A 43 4.81 -7.27 11.42
N MET A 44 5.59 -6.99 12.46
CA MET A 44 6.60 -5.92 12.41
C MET A 44 7.70 -6.21 11.38
N LYS A 45 8.05 -7.48 11.15
CA LYS A 45 9.09 -7.87 10.18
C LYS A 45 8.62 -7.70 8.76
N ALA A 46 7.36 -8.03 8.50
CA ALA A 46 6.70 -7.74 7.25
C ALA A 46 6.61 -6.21 7.02
N ALA A 47 6.27 -5.43 8.04
CA ALA A 47 6.20 -3.97 7.94
C ALA A 47 7.57 -3.35 7.62
N TYR A 48 8.63 -3.81 8.29
CA TYR A 48 10.00 -3.41 7.98
C TYR A 48 10.40 -3.76 6.54
N SER A 49 10.00 -4.96 6.08
CA SER A 49 10.30 -5.43 4.73
C SER A 49 9.57 -4.62 3.66
N LEU A 50 8.30 -4.26 3.91
CA LEU A 50 7.51 -3.38 3.04
C LEU A 50 8.16 -2.01 2.88
N LEU A 51 8.57 -1.36 3.99
CA LEU A 51 9.29 -0.08 3.90
C LEU A 51 10.61 -0.24 3.12
N GLY A 52 11.25 -1.40 3.20
CA GLY A 52 12.39 -1.74 2.35
C GLY A 52 12.04 -1.87 0.86
N GLN A 53 10.86 -2.40 0.51
CA GLN A 53 10.36 -2.44 -0.87
C GLN A 53 10.06 -1.03 -1.39
N VAL A 54 9.43 -0.17 -0.58
CA VAL A 54 9.18 1.25 -0.91
C VAL A 54 10.48 1.94 -1.28
N LEU A 55 11.52 1.83 -0.44
CA LEU A 55 12.83 2.44 -0.71
C LEU A 55 13.52 1.88 -1.95
N ARG A 56 13.27 0.62 -2.32
CA ARG A 56 13.77 0.05 -3.58
C ARG A 56 13.00 0.58 -4.78
N GLY A 57 11.67 0.73 -4.66
CA GLY A 57 10.82 1.26 -5.73
C GLY A 57 11.24 2.64 -6.22
N GLU A 58 11.69 3.51 -5.31
CA GLU A 58 12.26 4.83 -5.66
C GLU A 58 13.44 4.70 -6.65
N LYS A 59 14.38 3.81 -6.36
CA LYS A 59 15.55 3.55 -7.23
C LYS A 59 15.18 2.94 -8.57
N TRP A 60 14.03 2.25 -8.65
CA TRP A 60 13.53 1.65 -9.88
C TRP A 60 12.91 2.67 -10.83
N LEU A 61 12.33 3.77 -10.32
CA LEU A 61 11.91 4.87 -11.19
C LEU A 61 13.09 5.46 -11.99
N ALA A 62 14.32 5.31 -11.50
CA ALA A 62 15.54 5.69 -12.21
C ALA A 62 16.09 4.62 -13.17
N THR A 63 15.64 3.35 -13.11
CA THR A 63 16.21 2.23 -13.88
C THR A 63 15.16 1.55 -14.77
N ARG A 64 15.35 1.61 -16.10
CA ARG A 64 14.36 1.20 -17.14
C ARG A 64 14.15 -0.31 -17.33
N LYS A 65 14.39 -1.18 -16.34
CA LYS A 65 14.23 -2.64 -16.50
C LYS A 65 13.15 -3.19 -15.56
N LEU A 66 12.00 -3.52 -16.13
CA LEU A 66 10.87 -4.15 -15.45
C LEU A 66 11.08 -5.67 -15.35
N ASN A 67 11.17 -6.19 -14.13
CA ASN A 67 10.97 -7.58 -13.73
C ASN A 67 9.91 -7.68 -12.60
N SER A 68 9.47 -8.88 -12.23
CA SER A 68 8.43 -9.07 -11.20
C SER A 68 8.75 -8.38 -9.87
N GLN A 69 10.00 -8.48 -9.39
CA GLN A 69 10.44 -7.86 -8.14
C GLN A 69 10.44 -6.31 -8.21
N SER A 70 10.76 -5.75 -9.37
CA SER A 70 10.69 -4.30 -9.61
C SER A 70 9.24 -3.81 -9.69
N ALA A 71 8.31 -4.62 -10.23
CA ALA A 71 6.89 -4.29 -10.28
C ALA A 71 6.27 -4.22 -8.87
N GLU A 72 6.53 -5.22 -8.02
CA GLU A 72 6.07 -5.19 -6.62
C GLU A 72 6.63 -3.99 -5.85
N SER A 73 7.92 -3.67 -6.06
CA SER A 73 8.57 -2.55 -5.40
C SER A 73 8.02 -1.20 -5.90
N ALA A 74 7.70 -1.09 -7.19
CA ALA A 74 7.08 0.10 -7.78
C ALA A 74 5.65 0.31 -7.26
N VAL A 75 4.84 -0.74 -7.18
CA VAL A 75 3.49 -0.68 -6.60
C VAL A 75 3.54 -0.28 -5.12
N ALA A 76 4.47 -0.85 -4.34
CA ALA A 76 4.65 -0.47 -2.95
C ALA A 76 5.04 1.02 -2.80
N PHE A 77 5.94 1.51 -3.66
CA PHE A 77 6.34 2.91 -3.69
C PHE A 77 5.17 3.83 -4.04
N ASP A 78 4.44 3.52 -5.11
CA ASP A 78 3.27 4.30 -5.54
C ASP A 78 2.22 4.42 -4.43
N ARG A 79 1.87 3.30 -3.78
CA ARG A 79 0.95 3.29 -2.62
C ARG A 79 1.47 4.14 -1.46
N ALA A 80 2.78 4.08 -1.18
CA ALA A 80 3.38 4.83 -0.09
C ALA A 80 3.42 6.34 -0.37
N VAL A 81 3.65 6.75 -1.62
CA VAL A 81 3.55 8.17 -2.03
C VAL A 81 2.13 8.69 -1.84
N HIS A 82 1.13 7.92 -2.27
CA HIS A 82 -0.28 8.28 -2.07
C HIS A 82 -0.69 8.32 -0.59
N ALA A 83 -0.02 7.57 0.28
CA ALA A 83 -0.23 7.62 1.73
C ALA A 83 0.33 8.90 2.39
N LEU A 84 1.21 9.64 1.70
CA LEU A 84 1.91 10.82 2.25
C LEU A 84 1.77 12.03 1.32
N PRO A 85 0.54 12.49 1.00
CA PRO A 85 0.32 13.55 0.00
C PRO A 85 0.88 14.92 0.41
N SER A 86 1.21 15.11 1.69
CA SER A 86 1.85 16.32 2.21
C SER A 86 3.35 16.38 1.91
N ILE A 87 4.02 15.25 1.64
CA ILE A 87 5.45 15.21 1.32
C ILE A 87 5.61 15.23 -0.19
N ARG A 88 5.93 16.40 -0.74
CA ARG A 88 6.06 16.60 -2.20
C ARG A 88 7.49 16.50 -2.70
N VAL A 89 8.45 16.52 -1.78
CA VAL A 89 9.87 16.53 -2.10
C VAL A 89 10.43 15.11 -2.01
N PRO A 90 10.99 14.54 -3.09
CA PRO A 90 11.41 13.13 -3.12
C PRO A 90 12.40 12.74 -2.02
N HIS A 91 13.38 13.62 -1.72
CA HIS A 91 14.37 13.31 -0.68
C HIS A 91 13.77 13.32 0.72
N GLU A 92 12.77 14.18 1.00
CA GLU A 92 12.04 14.19 2.27
C GLU A 92 11.23 12.91 2.43
N PHE A 93 10.62 12.42 1.36
CA PHE A 93 9.90 11.16 1.36
C PHE A 93 10.83 9.98 1.69
N VAL A 94 11.97 9.89 1.02
CA VAL A 94 12.97 8.84 1.26
C VAL A 94 13.48 8.89 2.71
N ASN A 95 13.77 10.08 3.24
CA ASN A 95 14.21 10.27 4.62
C ASN A 95 13.11 9.84 5.61
N TYR A 96 11.86 10.21 5.34
CA TYR A 96 10.73 9.84 6.18
C TYR A 96 10.54 8.31 6.22
N ILE A 97 10.51 7.64 5.07
CA ILE A 97 10.38 6.18 4.99
C ILE A 97 11.58 5.48 5.66
N THR A 98 12.79 6.01 5.47
CA THR A 98 14.00 5.49 6.13
C THR A 98 13.89 5.57 7.65
N HIS A 99 13.40 6.70 8.16
CA HIS A 99 13.20 6.90 9.60
C HIS A 99 12.15 5.94 10.16
N LEU A 100 11.00 5.77 9.49
CA LEU A 100 10.00 4.77 9.90
C LEU A 100 10.57 3.35 9.94
N ARG A 101 11.44 3.01 8.98
CA ARG A 101 12.11 1.71 8.92
C ARG A 101 13.10 1.51 10.07
N GLN A 102 13.83 2.55 10.48
CA GLN A 102 14.72 2.52 11.65
C GLN A 102 13.94 2.36 12.96
N ILE A 103 12.76 2.98 13.08
CA ILE A 103 11.86 2.78 14.23
C ILE A 103 11.44 1.32 14.31
N LEU A 104 10.97 0.74 13.20
CA LEU A 104 10.56 -0.67 13.16
C LEU A 104 11.72 -1.62 13.48
N GLN A 105 12.93 -1.33 13.00
CA GLN A 105 14.12 -2.09 13.35
C GLN A 105 14.42 -2.03 14.85
N THR A 106 14.42 -0.83 15.42
CA THR A 106 14.61 -0.62 16.86
C THR A 106 13.56 -1.39 17.67
N LEU A 107 12.31 -1.38 17.22
CA LEU A 107 11.23 -2.15 17.83
C LEU A 107 11.46 -3.66 17.76
N GLN A 108 12.07 -4.17 16.69
CA GLN A 108 12.42 -5.59 16.57
C GLN A 108 13.54 -5.99 17.54
N GLU A 109 14.61 -5.20 17.53
CA GLU A 109 15.85 -5.51 18.26
C GLU A 109 15.68 -5.30 19.76
N LYS A 110 15.07 -4.18 20.16
CA LYS A 110 14.95 -3.78 21.57
C LYS A 110 13.58 -4.10 22.16
N GLY A 111 12.61 -4.46 21.33
CA GLY A 111 11.22 -4.67 21.76
C GLY A 111 10.50 -3.39 22.18
N LYS A 112 11.14 -2.21 22.09
CA LYS A 112 10.63 -0.95 22.64
C LYS A 112 10.92 0.21 21.68
N ALA A 113 10.00 1.16 21.64
CA ALA A 113 10.16 2.45 20.98
C ALA A 113 9.37 3.48 21.81
N SER A 114 9.70 4.76 21.65
CA SER A 114 8.95 5.85 22.28
C SER A 114 7.52 5.93 21.73
N GLU A 115 6.64 6.58 22.50
CA GLU A 115 5.26 6.81 22.10
C GLU A 115 5.16 7.58 20.77
N GLU A 116 6.00 8.60 20.60
CA GLU A 116 6.04 9.40 19.38
C GLU A 116 6.47 8.57 18.16
N GLU A 117 7.47 7.71 18.31
CA GLU A 117 7.93 6.80 17.26
C GLU A 117 6.83 5.79 16.87
N ILE A 118 6.16 5.20 17.86
CA ILE A 118 5.03 4.29 17.63
C ILE A 118 3.92 5.04 16.87
N GLN A 119 3.59 6.26 17.30
CA GLN A 119 2.55 7.06 16.66
C GLN A 119 2.91 7.44 15.22
N LYS A 120 4.17 7.76 14.92
CA LYS A 120 4.64 8.04 13.55
C LYS A 120 4.40 6.85 12.62
N VAL A 121 4.80 5.64 13.05
CA VAL A 121 4.58 4.42 12.25
C VAL A 121 3.10 4.13 12.11
N ARG A 122 2.30 4.27 13.18
CA ARG A 122 0.84 4.11 13.13
C ARG A 122 0.18 5.06 12.12
N SER A 123 0.53 6.34 12.15
CA SER A 123 -0.03 7.34 11.24
C SER A 123 0.28 7.02 9.79
N PHE A 124 1.49 6.56 9.48
CA PHE A 124 1.84 6.10 8.13
C PHE A 124 0.96 4.92 7.69
N PHE A 125 0.88 3.86 8.49
CA PHE A 125 0.09 2.67 8.12
C PHE A 125 -1.42 2.95 8.05
N PHE A 126 -1.93 3.88 8.86
CA PHE A 126 -3.30 4.37 8.75
C PHE A 126 -3.56 5.03 7.39
N ASN A 127 -2.69 5.96 6.99
CA ASN A 127 -2.82 6.61 5.69
C ASN A 127 -2.60 5.63 4.53
N PHE A 128 -1.71 4.66 4.70
CA PHE A 128 -1.45 3.61 3.74
C PHE A 128 -2.69 2.73 3.52
N ALA A 129 -3.34 2.28 4.58
CA ALA A 129 -4.61 1.55 4.50
C ALA A 129 -5.69 2.39 3.80
N ARG A 130 -5.77 3.68 4.13
CA ARG A 130 -6.74 4.60 3.52
C ARG A 130 -6.50 4.79 2.03
N ALA A 131 -5.25 4.98 1.59
CA ALA A 131 -4.90 5.15 0.19
C ALA A 131 -5.29 3.92 -0.64
N VAL A 132 -5.02 2.73 -0.11
CA VAL A 132 -5.37 1.44 -0.72
C VAL A 132 -6.89 1.22 -0.77
N SER A 133 -7.62 1.64 0.27
CA SER A 133 -9.09 1.57 0.30
C SER A 133 -9.74 2.47 -0.78
N ILE A 134 -9.23 3.69 -0.96
CA ILE A 134 -9.68 4.60 -2.04
C ILE A 134 -9.47 3.96 -3.41
N GLU A 135 -8.33 3.31 -3.64
CA GLU A 135 -8.06 2.64 -4.92
C GLU A 135 -9.00 1.44 -5.13
N SER A 136 -9.30 0.68 -4.07
CA SER A 136 -10.29 -0.41 -4.13
C SER A 136 -11.67 0.09 -4.56
N GLN A 137 -12.11 1.23 -4.03
CA GLN A 137 -13.39 1.86 -4.40
C GLN A 137 -13.42 2.23 -5.88
N ARG A 138 -12.32 2.79 -6.40
CA ARG A 138 -12.21 3.12 -7.84
C ARG A 138 -12.27 1.90 -8.75
N VAL A 139 -11.66 0.78 -8.35
CA VAL A 139 -11.77 -0.47 -9.12
C VAL A 139 -13.23 -0.93 -9.16
N ILE A 140 -13.92 -0.92 -8.01
CA ILE A 140 -15.34 -1.29 -7.91
C ILE A 140 -16.23 -0.37 -8.77
N GLU A 141 -16.00 0.95 -8.72
CA GLU A 141 -16.74 1.93 -9.52
C GLU A 141 -16.54 1.69 -11.03
N ARG A 142 -15.29 1.50 -11.48
CA ARG A 142 -14.97 1.16 -12.88
C ARG A 142 -15.65 -0.12 -13.34
N SER A 143 -15.69 -1.16 -12.50
CA SER A 143 -16.35 -2.42 -12.83
C SER A 143 -17.88 -2.35 -12.79
N SER A 144 -18.45 -1.26 -12.23
CA SER A 144 -19.89 -1.02 -12.12
C SER A 144 -20.45 -0.13 -13.23
N GLU A 145 -19.58 0.56 -13.99
CA GLU A 145 -20.00 1.29 -15.19
C GLU A 145 -20.46 0.30 -16.28
N PRO A 146 -21.64 0.49 -16.89
CA PRO A 146 -22.08 -0.36 -17.99
C PRO A 146 -21.11 -0.17 -19.16
N GLN A 147 -20.35 -1.23 -19.48
CA GLN A 147 -19.60 -1.28 -20.73
C GLN A 147 -20.58 -0.99 -21.86
N GLY A 148 -20.34 0.12 -22.57
CA GLY A 148 -21.27 0.68 -23.54
C GLY A 148 -21.85 -0.40 -24.45
N VAL A 149 -23.18 -0.47 -24.49
CA VAL A 149 -23.91 -1.33 -25.42
C VAL A 149 -23.45 -0.94 -26.82
N MET A 150 -22.70 -1.82 -27.47
CA MET A 150 -22.32 -1.65 -28.88
C MET A 150 -23.61 -1.79 -29.70
N ILE A 151 -24.26 -0.67 -29.98
CA ILE A 151 -25.42 -0.62 -30.88
C ILE A 151 -24.89 -0.92 -32.28
N TRP A 152 -25.01 -2.16 -32.72
CA TRP A 152 -24.84 -2.51 -34.12
C TRP A 152 -25.94 -1.80 -34.90
N ALA A 153 -25.59 -0.70 -35.57
CA ALA A 153 -26.48 -0.05 -36.52
C ALA A 153 -26.85 -1.08 -37.58
N GLN A 154 -28.14 -1.47 -37.64
CA GLN A 154 -28.63 -2.33 -38.70
C GLN A 154 -28.44 -1.62 -40.05
N PRO A 155 -27.94 -2.32 -41.08
CA PRO A 155 -27.81 -1.73 -42.40
C PRO A 155 -29.21 -1.37 -42.91
N ASN A 156 -29.36 -0.10 -43.24
CA ASN A 156 -30.56 0.50 -43.79
C ASN A 156 -31.01 -0.33 -45.00
N GLN A 157 -32.02 -1.18 -44.83
CA GLN A 157 -32.64 -1.88 -45.95
C GLN A 157 -33.42 -0.84 -46.74
N GLY A 158 -32.81 -0.39 -47.84
CA GLY A 158 -33.46 0.48 -48.80
C GLY A 158 -34.68 -0.22 -49.40
N THR A 159 -35.74 0.57 -49.58
CA THR A 159 -36.84 0.30 -50.52
C THR A 159 -37.72 1.56 -50.57
N PRO A 160 -38.46 1.81 -51.66
CA PRO A 160 -38.05 1.88 -53.07
C PRO A 160 -38.16 3.32 -53.62
#